data_AF-A0A7Y5GCW6-F1
#
_entry.id   AF-A0A7Y5GCW6-F1
#
_cell.length_a   1.000
_cell.length_b   1.000
_cell.length_c   1.000
_cell.angle_alpha   90.00
_cell.angle_beta   90.00
_cell.angle_gamma   90.00
#
_symmetry.space_group_name_H-M   'P 1'
#
loop_
_entity.id
_entity.type
_entity.pdbx_description
1 polymer ?
#
loop_
_entity_poly.entity_id
_entity_poly.type
_entity_poly.pdbx_seq_one_letter_code
_entity_poly.pdbx_strand_id
1 'polypeptide(L)'
;EGSYFITATAPGHNPQSVTVQLSAGQRKTVELRLRKQEAPPAPKVLTLADWPGVWEKREQWFVRKGGGFVLFPVTPAAGTFLFTATMLKSTAIFRERHLEWVVGFKDPKNYLVFEIDDKNLSRKEVRNGRGRDWPKVPHGLNPDQKVYTISVEVAPGQVTHRIRKGDGWAVLDKIEEQGRDFDRGSFGFRIEGNDEVGLRNFSFLPK
;
A
#
# COMPACT_ATOMS: atom_id res chain seq x y z
N GLU A 1 -6.81 -49.01 32.80
CA GLU A 1 -5.78 -48.10 32.25
C GLU A 1 -6.40 -47.25 31.16
N GLY A 2 -5.97 -46.01 31.00
CA GLY A 2 -6.49 -45.11 29.97
C GLY A 2 -5.51 -44.00 29.60
N SER A 3 -5.57 -43.59 28.33
CA SER A 3 -4.80 -42.46 27.79
C SER A 3 -5.66 -41.22 27.76
N TYR A 4 -5.18 -40.13 28.35
CA TYR A 4 -5.89 -38.85 28.48
C TYR A 4 -5.12 -37.76 27.75
N PHE A 5 -5.83 -36.97 26.95
CA PHE A 5 -5.28 -35.77 26.32
C PHE A 5 -5.76 -34.54 27.10
N ILE A 6 -4.82 -33.78 27.64
CA ILE A 6 -5.11 -32.59 28.45
C ILE A 6 -4.60 -31.38 27.69
N THR A 7 -5.47 -30.40 27.47
CA THR A 7 -5.11 -29.10 26.89
C THR A 7 -5.37 -28.01 27.92
N ALA A 8 -4.37 -27.18 28.19
CA ALA A 8 -4.51 -25.96 28.97
C ALA A 8 -4.49 -24.75 28.03
N THR A 9 -5.38 -23.78 28.30
CA THR A 9 -5.47 -22.50 27.60
C THR A 9 -5.60 -21.37 28.63
N ALA A 10 -5.07 -20.19 28.29
CA ALA A 10 -5.26 -18.98 29.08
C ALA A 10 -5.24 -17.75 28.15
N PRO A 11 -5.96 -16.67 28.47
CA PRO A 11 -5.91 -15.44 27.71
C PRO A 11 -4.47 -14.93 27.53
N GLY A 12 -4.11 -14.56 26.30
CA GLY A 12 -2.77 -14.04 25.97
C GLY A 12 -1.64 -15.07 26.09
N HIS A 13 -1.93 -16.38 26.09
CA HIS A 13 -0.94 -17.45 26.11
C HIS A 13 -1.24 -18.50 25.04
N ASN A 14 -0.18 -19.11 24.50
CA ASN A 14 -0.31 -20.22 23.57
C ASN A 14 -0.84 -21.47 24.29
N PRO A 15 -1.82 -22.21 23.72
CA PRO A 15 -2.28 -23.47 24.26
C PRO A 15 -1.14 -24.48 24.41
N GLN A 16 -1.17 -25.26 25.49
CA GLN A 16 -0.26 -26.40 25.66
C GLN A 16 -1.06 -27.68 25.88
N SER A 17 -0.66 -28.75 25.21
CA SER A 17 -1.28 -30.05 25.34
C SER A 17 -0.28 -31.11 25.78
N VAL A 18 -0.72 -32.05 26.63
CA VAL A 18 0.05 -33.22 27.07
C VAL A 18 -0.85 -34.45 27.06
N THR A 19 -0.30 -35.57 26.58
CA THR A 19 -0.93 -36.89 26.70
C THR A 19 -0.41 -37.61 27.94
N VAL A 20 -1.30 -38.19 28.73
CA VAL A 20 -1.01 -38.82 30.02
C VAL A 20 -1.62 -40.22 30.05
N GLN A 21 -0.80 -41.23 30.36
CA GLN A 21 -1.28 -42.58 30.66
C GLN A 21 -1.54 -42.71 32.16
N LEU A 22 -2.69 -43.28 32.54
CA LEU A 22 -3.08 -43.55 33.93
C LEU A 22 -3.53 -44.99 34.13
N SER A 23 -2.98 -45.65 35.15
CA SER A 23 -3.47 -46.95 35.65
C SER A 23 -4.60 -46.79 36.68
N ALA A 24 -5.35 -47.86 36.93
CA ALA A 24 -6.49 -47.81 37.83
C ALA A 24 -6.05 -47.42 39.25
N GLY A 25 -6.68 -46.39 39.83
CA GLY A 25 -6.32 -45.84 41.15
C GLY A 25 -5.10 -44.92 41.17
N GLN A 26 -4.38 -44.75 40.06
CA GLN A 26 -3.19 -43.90 39.99
C GLN A 26 -3.56 -42.41 39.90
N ARG A 27 -2.87 -41.57 40.68
CA ARG A 27 -2.89 -40.11 40.55
C ARG A 27 -1.57 -39.63 39.97
N LYS A 28 -1.60 -38.75 38.97
CA LYS A 28 -0.41 -38.18 38.33
C LYS A 28 -0.57 -36.67 38.20
N THR A 29 0.42 -35.92 38.68
CA THR A 29 0.50 -34.47 38.52
C THR A 29 1.17 -34.16 37.18
N VAL A 30 0.58 -33.23 36.42
CA VAL A 30 1.10 -32.78 35.11
C VAL A 30 1.30 -31.29 35.18
N GLU A 31 2.53 -30.84 34.90
CA GLU A 31 2.84 -29.42 34.83
C GLU A 31 2.66 -28.92 33.39
N LEU A 32 1.79 -27.91 33.21
CA LEU A 32 1.53 -27.25 31.93
C LEU A 32 1.97 -25.78 32.06
N ARG A 33 3.07 -25.42 31.39
CA ARG A 33 3.65 -24.06 31.41
C ARG A 33 3.28 -23.33 30.13
N LEU A 34 2.16 -22.61 30.19
CA LEU A 34 1.69 -21.79 29.08
C LEU A 34 2.69 -20.66 28.80
N ARG A 35 3.13 -20.54 27.54
CA ARG A 35 3.99 -19.44 27.11
C ARG A 35 3.12 -18.25 26.74
N LYS A 36 3.47 -17.06 27.23
CA LYS A 36 2.80 -15.83 26.82
C LYS A 36 2.89 -15.73 25.30
N GLN A 37 1.75 -15.46 24.67
CA GLN A 37 1.70 -15.21 23.24
C GLN A 37 2.38 -13.87 23.00
N GLU A 38 3.52 -13.91 22.31
CA GLU A 38 4.20 -12.69 21.89
C GLU A 38 3.31 -11.95 20.90
N ALA A 39 3.20 -10.64 21.07
CA ALA A 39 2.54 -9.82 20.06
C ALA A 39 3.32 -9.97 18.75
N PRO A 40 2.65 -10.09 17.59
CA PRO A 40 3.33 -10.06 16.31
C PRO A 40 4.24 -8.83 16.24
N PRO A 41 5.44 -8.94 15.65
CA PRO A 41 6.29 -7.78 15.45
C PRO A 41 5.52 -6.73 14.63
N ALA A 42 5.68 -5.45 14.99
CA ALA A 42 5.08 -4.36 14.24
C ALA A 42 5.51 -4.45 12.76
N PRO A 43 4.61 -4.17 11.79
CA PRO A 43 4.95 -4.22 10.38
C PRO A 43 6.13 -3.29 10.08
N LYS A 44 7.12 -3.81 9.33
CA LYS A 44 8.25 -3.00 8.88
C LYS A 44 7.75 -1.92 7.91
N VAL A 45 8.06 -0.66 8.18
CA VAL A 45 7.87 0.42 7.20
C VAL A 45 8.92 0.25 6.09
N LEU A 46 8.45 0.12 4.85
CA LEU A 46 9.30 0.08 3.66
C LEU A 46 9.44 1.48 3.09
N THR A 47 10.56 1.77 2.44
CA THR A 47 10.94 3.09 1.93
C THR A 47 11.53 2.98 0.53
N LEU A 48 12.10 4.08 -0.01
CA LEU A 48 12.84 4.05 -1.27
C LEU A 48 14.06 3.12 -1.26
N ALA A 49 14.63 2.82 -0.09
CA ALA A 49 15.71 1.86 0.02
C ALA A 49 15.26 0.43 -0.34
N ASP A 50 13.98 0.11 -0.11
CA ASP A 50 13.35 -1.15 -0.51
C ASP A 50 12.88 -1.12 -1.99
N TRP A 51 13.24 -0.06 -2.74
CA TRP A 51 13.02 0.09 -4.18
C TRP A 51 14.34 0.33 -4.95
N PRO A 52 15.32 -0.60 -4.86
CA PRO A 52 16.69 -0.37 -5.28
C PRO A 52 16.83 -0.26 -6.80
N GLY A 53 17.78 0.55 -7.26
CA GLY A 53 18.16 0.67 -8.67
C GLY A 53 17.11 1.36 -9.57
N VAL A 54 16.00 1.83 -9.00
CA VAL A 54 14.94 2.48 -9.76
C VAL A 54 15.07 3.99 -9.75
N TRP A 55 15.39 4.59 -8.62
CA TRP A 55 15.42 6.04 -8.45
C TRP A 55 16.83 6.55 -8.22
N GLU A 56 17.18 7.66 -8.86
CA GLU A 56 18.48 8.32 -8.74
C GLU A 56 18.38 9.49 -7.76
N LYS A 57 19.20 9.50 -6.70
CA LYS A 57 19.20 10.63 -5.77
C LYS A 57 19.84 11.87 -6.42
N ARG A 58 19.08 12.95 -6.55
CA ARG A 58 19.52 14.27 -7.02
C ARG A 58 19.06 15.35 -6.04
N GLU A 59 20.02 15.96 -5.35
CA GLU A 59 19.76 16.93 -4.28
C GLU A 59 18.77 16.38 -3.23
N GLN A 60 17.59 17.00 -3.12
CA GLN A 60 16.48 16.68 -2.21
C GLN A 60 15.47 15.69 -2.78
N TRP A 61 15.63 15.26 -4.03
CA TRP A 61 14.71 14.39 -4.75
C TRP A 61 15.36 13.06 -5.10
N PHE A 62 14.54 12.02 -5.16
CA PHE A 62 14.82 10.80 -5.88
C PHE A 62 14.12 10.91 -7.23
N VAL A 63 14.90 10.89 -8.31
CA VAL A 63 14.43 11.22 -9.66
C VAL A 63 14.37 9.96 -10.51
N ARG A 64 13.29 9.84 -11.29
CA ARG A 64 13.16 8.83 -12.33
C ARG A 64 12.75 9.49 -13.63
N LYS A 65 13.52 9.22 -14.68
CA LYS A 65 13.19 9.59 -16.06
C LYS A 65 12.55 8.40 -16.77
N GLY A 66 11.35 8.58 -17.29
CA GLY A 66 10.62 7.58 -18.05
C GLY A 66 10.47 6.23 -17.34
N GLY A 67 10.26 5.19 -18.14
CA GLY A 67 10.17 3.80 -17.68
C GLY A 67 8.76 3.21 -17.73
N GLY A 68 7.75 3.95 -18.20
CA GLY A 68 6.39 3.46 -18.30
C GLY A 68 5.85 3.16 -16.91
N PHE A 69 5.56 1.89 -16.60
CA PHE A 69 5.16 1.47 -15.27
C PHE A 69 6.38 1.21 -14.38
N VAL A 70 6.62 2.12 -13.45
CA VAL A 70 7.66 2.02 -12.44
C VAL A 70 7.01 1.50 -11.16
N LEU A 71 7.03 0.17 -10.98
CA LEU A 71 6.31 -0.53 -9.92
C LEU A 71 7.16 -0.73 -8.66
N PHE A 72 6.56 -0.49 -7.49
CA PHE A 72 7.16 -0.80 -6.20
C PHE A 72 7.12 -2.33 -6.00
N PRO A 73 8.24 -2.98 -5.61
CA PRO A 73 8.40 -4.43 -5.68
C PRO A 73 7.75 -5.17 -4.49
N VAL A 74 6.50 -4.83 -4.17
CA VAL A 74 5.71 -5.47 -3.11
C VAL A 74 4.32 -5.81 -3.61
N THR A 75 3.98 -7.09 -3.47
CA THR A 75 2.64 -7.65 -3.73
C THR A 75 2.37 -8.78 -2.75
N PRO A 76 1.20 -8.84 -2.10
CA PRO A 76 0.09 -7.88 -2.18
C PRO A 76 0.45 -6.52 -1.57
N ALA A 77 -0.15 -5.46 -2.11
CA ALA A 77 0.07 -4.06 -1.72
C ALA A 77 -0.98 -3.55 -0.72
N ALA A 78 -1.47 -4.43 0.18
CA ALA A 78 -2.38 -4.04 1.26
C ALA A 78 -1.63 -3.18 2.30
N GLY A 79 -2.07 -1.94 2.52
CA GLY A 79 -1.40 -1.03 3.43
C GLY A 79 -1.58 0.44 3.06
N THR A 80 -0.65 1.28 3.53
CA THR A 80 -0.66 2.71 3.26
C THR A 80 0.63 3.15 2.59
N PHE A 81 0.51 3.65 1.37
CA PHE A 81 1.56 4.40 0.70
C PHE A 81 1.47 5.86 1.11
N LEU A 82 2.61 6.48 1.39
CA LEU A 82 2.75 7.90 1.62
C LEU A 82 3.91 8.39 0.78
N PHE A 83 3.73 9.48 0.04
CA PHE A 83 4.81 10.06 -0.75
C PHE A 83 4.63 11.55 -0.97
N THR A 84 5.73 12.23 -1.26
CA THR A 84 5.73 13.59 -1.82
C THR A 84 6.34 13.56 -3.20
N ALA A 85 5.62 14.03 -4.21
CA ALA A 85 6.07 13.97 -5.59
C ALA A 85 5.85 15.29 -6.33
N THR A 86 6.65 15.50 -7.37
CA THR A 86 6.52 16.59 -8.35
C THR A 86 6.92 16.06 -9.71
N MET A 87 6.25 16.54 -10.75
CA MET A 87 6.81 16.41 -12.10
C MET A 87 7.98 17.40 -12.15
N LEU A 88 9.17 17.02 -12.63
CA LEU A 88 10.37 17.86 -12.79
C LEU A 88 10.54 18.29 -14.25
N LYS A 89 10.28 17.38 -15.18
CA LYS A 89 10.25 17.66 -16.62
C LYS A 89 9.06 16.94 -17.24
N SER A 90 8.28 17.65 -18.06
CA SER A 90 7.29 17.00 -18.92
C SER A 90 7.60 17.32 -20.37
N THR A 91 7.39 16.32 -21.22
CA THR A 91 7.57 16.41 -22.66
C THR A 91 6.27 16.67 -23.41
N ALA A 92 5.14 16.69 -22.71
CA ALA A 92 3.87 17.04 -23.29
C ALA A 92 3.81 18.55 -23.61
N ILE A 93 3.65 18.86 -24.90
CA ILE A 93 3.52 20.25 -25.40
C ILE A 93 2.05 20.71 -25.33
N PHE A 94 1.10 19.78 -25.43
CA PHE A 94 -0.34 20.06 -25.52
C PHE A 94 -1.18 19.45 -24.39
N ARG A 95 -0.55 18.78 -23.40
CA ARG A 95 -1.26 18.26 -22.22
C ARG A 95 -0.82 19.01 -20.98
N GLU A 96 -1.76 19.15 -20.07
CA GLU A 96 -1.52 19.70 -18.74
C GLU A 96 -0.49 18.82 -18.01
N ARG A 97 0.46 19.45 -17.33
CA ARG A 97 1.50 18.76 -16.57
C ARG A 97 0.85 18.09 -15.37
N HIS A 98 0.99 16.77 -15.26
CA HIS A 98 0.36 16.00 -14.22
C HIS A 98 1.29 14.90 -13.70
N LEU A 99 1.03 14.40 -12.50
CA LEU A 99 1.68 13.20 -11.96
C LEU A 99 0.73 12.01 -12.10
N GLU A 100 1.27 10.84 -12.43
CA GLU A 100 0.48 9.62 -12.52
C GLU A 100 1.01 8.49 -11.63
N TRP A 101 0.09 7.77 -10.98
CA TRP A 101 0.40 6.53 -10.27
C TRP A 101 -0.70 5.50 -10.46
N VAL A 102 -0.35 4.24 -10.27
CA VAL A 102 -1.23 3.10 -10.39
C VAL A 102 -1.41 2.38 -9.07
N VAL A 103 -2.60 1.81 -8.88
CA VAL A 103 -2.96 0.96 -7.76
C VAL A 103 -3.55 -0.34 -8.30
N GLY A 104 -3.25 -1.46 -7.65
CA GLY A 104 -3.77 -2.76 -8.04
C GLY A 104 -3.31 -3.16 -9.45
N PHE A 105 -2.10 -2.75 -9.85
CA PHE A 105 -1.56 -3.09 -11.15
C PHE A 105 -1.27 -4.59 -11.22
N LYS A 106 -1.97 -5.30 -12.10
CA LYS A 106 -1.73 -6.72 -12.39
C LYS A 106 -0.98 -6.89 -13.69
N ASP A 107 -1.40 -6.13 -14.70
CA ASP A 107 -0.81 -6.08 -16.03
C ASP A 107 -1.25 -4.79 -16.75
N PRO A 108 -0.70 -4.46 -17.92
CA PRO A 108 -1.06 -3.25 -18.68
C PRO A 108 -2.52 -3.16 -19.17
N LYS A 109 -3.35 -4.17 -18.90
CA LYS A 109 -4.78 -4.22 -19.22
C LYS A 109 -5.66 -4.21 -17.96
N ASN A 110 -5.06 -4.24 -16.76
CA ASN A 110 -5.77 -4.39 -15.48
C ASN A 110 -5.10 -3.57 -14.36
N TYR A 111 -5.56 -2.33 -14.17
CA TYR A 111 -5.10 -1.43 -13.09
C TYR A 111 -6.05 -0.25 -12.88
N LEU A 112 -5.95 0.40 -11.72
CA LEU A 112 -6.44 1.77 -11.53
C LEU A 112 -5.29 2.72 -11.79
N VAL A 113 -5.54 3.82 -12.51
CA VAL A 113 -4.61 4.94 -12.66
C VAL A 113 -5.24 6.22 -12.15
N PHE A 114 -4.40 6.99 -11.49
CA PHE A 114 -4.73 8.28 -10.91
C PHE A 114 -3.78 9.30 -11.47
N GLU A 115 -4.35 10.46 -11.79
CA GLU A 115 -3.63 11.60 -12.34
C GLU A 115 -3.94 12.81 -11.47
N ILE A 116 -2.93 13.54 -11.01
CA ILE A 116 -3.13 14.85 -10.36
C ILE A 116 -2.49 15.95 -11.20
N ASP A 117 -3.33 16.90 -11.61
CA ASP A 117 -2.96 18.12 -12.33
C ASP A 117 -2.94 19.32 -11.36
N ASP A 118 -3.00 20.54 -11.87
CA ASP A 118 -2.95 21.75 -11.03
C ASP A 118 -4.27 22.12 -10.32
N LYS A 119 -5.36 21.43 -10.67
CA LYS A 119 -6.70 21.67 -10.12
C LYS A 119 -7.34 20.42 -9.56
N ASN A 120 -7.11 19.27 -10.18
CA ASN A 120 -7.94 18.09 -10.05
C ASN A 120 -7.11 16.82 -9.84
N LEU A 121 -7.74 15.88 -9.13
CA LEU A 121 -7.45 14.46 -9.23
C LEU A 121 -8.41 13.85 -10.27
N SER A 122 -7.87 13.07 -11.20
CA SER A 122 -8.63 12.25 -12.14
C SER A 122 -8.38 10.77 -11.85
N ARG A 123 -9.40 9.94 -12.07
CA ARG A 123 -9.31 8.48 -11.92
C ARG A 123 -9.79 7.79 -13.18
N LYS A 124 -9.04 6.77 -13.58
CA LYS A 124 -9.43 5.83 -14.64
C LYS A 124 -9.18 4.39 -14.20
N GLU A 125 -10.13 3.52 -14.50
CA GLU A 125 -9.94 2.08 -14.42
C GLU A 125 -9.64 1.54 -15.81
N VAL A 126 -8.60 0.72 -15.91
CA VAL A 126 -8.34 -0.11 -17.08
C VAL A 126 -8.66 -1.54 -16.69
N ARG A 127 -9.67 -2.13 -17.35
CA ARG A 127 -10.11 -3.52 -17.10
C ARG A 127 -10.22 -4.26 -18.41
N ASN A 128 -9.48 -5.37 -18.54
CA ASN A 128 -9.32 -6.10 -19.80
C ASN A 128 -8.97 -5.17 -20.99
N GLY A 129 -8.17 -4.14 -20.73
CA GLY A 129 -7.71 -3.15 -21.71
C GLY A 129 -8.75 -2.07 -22.06
N ARG A 130 -9.94 -2.10 -21.47
CA ARG A 130 -10.96 -1.06 -21.66
C ARG A 130 -10.86 -0.04 -20.53
N GLY A 131 -10.86 1.24 -20.91
CA GLY A 131 -10.84 2.35 -19.97
C GLY A 131 -12.25 2.74 -19.53
N ARG A 132 -12.40 3.07 -18.25
CA ARG A 132 -13.54 3.77 -17.69
C ARG A 132 -13.03 4.97 -16.89
N ASP A 133 -13.47 6.16 -17.26
CA ASP A 133 -13.11 7.39 -16.58
C ASP A 133 -14.19 7.78 -15.56
N TRP A 134 -13.78 8.46 -14.50
CA TRP A 134 -14.67 9.07 -13.51
C TRP A 134 -14.58 10.60 -13.57
N PRO A 135 -15.59 11.31 -13.04
CA PRO A 135 -15.52 12.77 -12.92
C PRO A 135 -14.27 13.22 -12.17
N LYS A 136 -13.65 14.30 -12.67
CA LYS A 136 -12.53 14.96 -11.99
C LYS A 136 -12.98 15.49 -10.62
N VAL A 137 -12.10 15.36 -9.63
CA VAL A 137 -12.33 15.88 -8.27
C VAL A 137 -11.36 17.05 -8.01
N PRO A 138 -11.84 18.26 -7.76
CA PRO A 138 -10.98 19.39 -7.42
C PRO A 138 -10.19 19.11 -6.14
N HIS A 139 -8.85 19.18 -6.21
CA HIS A 139 -8.02 18.96 -5.04
C HIS A 139 -7.92 20.21 -4.17
N GLY A 140 -8.31 21.40 -4.64
CA GLY A 140 -8.40 22.63 -3.86
C GLY A 140 -7.11 23.01 -3.13
N LEU A 141 -5.98 22.89 -3.82
CA LEU A 141 -4.68 23.44 -3.41
C LEU A 141 -4.47 24.76 -4.16
N ASN A 142 -3.45 25.52 -3.77
CA ASN A 142 -3.03 26.66 -4.59
C ASN A 142 -2.64 26.15 -6.00
N PRO A 143 -3.18 26.74 -7.09
CA PRO A 143 -2.82 26.35 -8.46
C PRO A 143 -1.32 26.40 -8.76
N ASP A 144 -0.56 27.23 -8.07
CA ASP A 144 0.91 27.34 -8.23
C ASP A 144 1.67 26.21 -7.52
N GLN A 145 1.01 25.46 -6.63
CA GLN A 145 1.60 24.32 -5.95
C GLN A 145 1.74 23.14 -6.92
N LYS A 146 2.98 22.80 -7.30
CA LYS A 146 3.29 21.66 -8.18
C LYS A 146 3.91 20.45 -7.45
N VAL A 147 3.98 20.53 -6.11
CA VAL A 147 4.47 19.46 -5.23
C VAL A 147 3.32 18.93 -4.41
N TYR A 148 3.07 17.63 -4.46
CA TYR A 148 1.92 17.00 -3.83
C TYR A 148 2.37 15.94 -2.83
N THR A 149 1.83 16.02 -1.61
CA THR A 149 2.02 14.98 -0.58
C THR A 149 0.74 14.18 -0.47
N ILE A 150 0.79 12.91 -0.85
CA ILE A 150 -0.36 12.04 -1.05
C ILE A 150 -0.21 10.80 -0.16
N SER A 151 -1.31 10.41 0.46
CA SER A 151 -1.48 9.12 1.13
C SER A 151 -2.49 8.29 0.34
N VAL A 152 -2.12 7.05 0.05
CA VAL A 152 -2.97 6.07 -0.64
C VAL A 152 -3.10 4.86 0.26
N GLU A 153 -4.29 4.69 0.82
CA GLU A 153 -4.65 3.52 1.62
C GLU A 153 -5.31 2.49 0.71
N VAL A 154 -4.75 1.28 0.67
CA VAL A 154 -5.19 0.17 -0.18
C VAL A 154 -5.59 -0.99 0.73
N ALA A 155 -6.81 -1.48 0.54
CA ALA A 155 -7.36 -2.64 1.24
C ALA A 155 -8.19 -3.48 0.26
N PRO A 156 -8.52 -4.73 0.61
CA PRO A 156 -9.52 -5.49 -0.13
C PRO A 156 -10.82 -4.69 -0.25
N GLY A 157 -11.28 -4.49 -1.48
CA GLY A 157 -12.51 -3.77 -1.81
C GLY A 157 -12.47 -2.24 -1.60
N GLN A 158 -11.36 -1.66 -1.14
CA GLN A 158 -11.28 -0.23 -0.88
C GLN A 158 -9.94 0.40 -1.27
N VAL A 159 -10.01 1.60 -1.86
CA VAL A 159 -8.86 2.48 -2.02
C VAL A 159 -9.25 3.88 -1.57
N THR A 160 -8.45 4.51 -0.70
CA THR A 160 -8.70 5.89 -0.25
C THR A 160 -7.48 6.76 -0.52
N HIS A 161 -7.67 7.86 -1.23
CA HIS A 161 -6.63 8.86 -1.48
C HIS A 161 -6.85 10.07 -0.59
N ARG A 162 -5.79 10.52 0.04
CA ARG A 162 -5.76 11.75 0.83
C ARG A 162 -4.61 12.62 0.38
N ILE A 163 -4.80 13.93 0.47
CA ILE A 163 -3.77 14.93 0.17
C ILE A 163 -3.50 15.79 1.39
N ARG A 164 -2.24 16.19 1.56
CA ARG A 164 -1.85 17.13 2.59
C ARG A 164 -2.35 18.54 2.23
N LYS A 165 -3.04 19.20 3.17
CA LYS A 165 -3.47 20.60 3.08
C LYS A 165 -3.11 21.32 4.38
N GLY A 166 -2.14 22.24 4.31
CA GLY A 166 -1.53 22.82 5.50
C GLY A 166 -1.05 21.71 6.44
N ASP A 167 -1.55 21.73 7.68
CA ASP A 167 -1.21 20.74 8.70
C ASP A 167 -2.12 19.50 8.73
N GLY A 168 -3.15 19.46 7.87
CA GLY A 168 -4.16 18.42 7.84
C GLY A 168 -4.11 17.51 6.61
N TRP A 169 -4.94 16.47 6.64
CA TRP A 169 -5.21 15.59 5.51
C TRP A 169 -6.65 15.78 5.04
N ALA A 170 -6.84 15.95 3.73
CA ALA A 170 -8.16 15.98 3.10
C ALA A 170 -8.33 14.73 2.23
N VAL A 171 -9.49 14.07 2.30
CA VAL A 171 -9.85 12.98 1.39
C VAL A 171 -10.09 13.56 0.00
N LEU A 172 -9.40 13.02 -1.01
CA LEU A 172 -9.59 13.37 -2.41
C LEU A 172 -10.50 12.40 -3.14
N ASP A 173 -10.33 11.10 -2.87
CA ASP A 173 -11.10 10.05 -3.52
C ASP A 173 -11.25 8.86 -2.60
N LYS A 174 -12.36 8.13 -2.79
CA LYS A 174 -12.65 6.89 -2.07
C LYS A 174 -13.36 5.93 -3.02
N ILE A 175 -12.81 4.74 -3.15
CA ILE A 175 -13.34 3.63 -3.94
C ILE A 175 -13.81 2.57 -2.97
N GLU A 176 -15.05 2.10 -3.12
CA GLU A 176 -15.59 0.96 -2.40
C GLU A 176 -16.31 0.04 -3.38
N GLU A 177 -15.80 -1.17 -3.55
CA GLU A 177 -16.36 -2.17 -4.46
C GLU A 177 -16.23 -3.56 -3.83
N GLN A 178 -17.37 -4.17 -3.50
CA GLN A 178 -17.39 -5.49 -2.88
C GLN A 178 -16.81 -6.55 -3.83
N GLY A 179 -16.00 -7.47 -3.29
CA GLY A 179 -15.38 -8.55 -4.06
C GLY A 179 -14.21 -8.11 -4.95
N ARG A 180 -13.77 -6.85 -4.87
CA ARG A 180 -12.64 -6.36 -5.66
C ARG A 180 -11.33 -6.43 -4.89
N ASP A 181 -10.38 -7.21 -5.41
CA ASP A 181 -9.04 -7.35 -4.83
C ASP A 181 -8.08 -6.25 -5.33
N PHE A 182 -8.21 -5.01 -4.83
CA PHE A 182 -7.30 -3.91 -5.18
C PHE A 182 -5.88 -4.11 -4.63
N ASP A 183 -5.76 -4.85 -3.53
CA ASP A 183 -4.54 -5.16 -2.81
C ASP A 183 -3.69 -6.26 -3.48
N ARG A 184 -4.27 -7.08 -4.36
CA ARG A 184 -3.54 -8.18 -5.03
C ARG A 184 -2.69 -7.77 -6.23
N GLY A 185 -2.58 -6.47 -6.52
CA GLY A 185 -1.67 -5.92 -7.52
C GLY A 185 -0.62 -5.02 -6.92
N SER A 186 0.24 -4.45 -7.76
CA SER A 186 1.30 -3.53 -7.33
C SER A 186 0.83 -2.08 -7.27
N PHE A 187 1.53 -1.28 -6.47
CA PHE A 187 1.55 0.17 -6.57
C PHE A 187 2.74 0.62 -7.44
N GLY A 188 2.62 1.76 -8.11
CA GLY A 188 3.75 2.33 -8.85
C GLY A 188 3.46 3.68 -9.47
N PHE A 189 4.49 4.32 -10.02
CA PHE A 189 4.34 5.53 -10.81
C PHE A 189 4.24 5.18 -12.29
N ARG A 190 3.46 5.96 -13.05
CA ARG A 190 3.48 5.90 -14.51
C ARG A 190 4.24 7.11 -15.03
N ILE A 191 5.35 6.88 -15.73
CA ILE A 191 6.25 7.92 -16.21
C ILE A 191 6.48 7.70 -17.71
N GLU A 192 5.75 8.45 -18.52
CA GLU A 192 5.74 8.28 -19.97
C GLU A 192 6.97 8.90 -20.64
N GLY A 193 7.49 8.21 -21.67
CA GLY A 193 8.53 8.74 -22.54
C GLY A 193 9.76 9.27 -21.80
N ASN A 194 9.97 10.58 -21.92
CA ASN A 194 11.13 11.30 -21.37
C ASN A 194 10.75 12.21 -20.19
N ASP A 195 9.56 12.04 -19.61
CA ASP A 195 9.12 12.77 -18.43
C ASP A 195 9.98 12.39 -17.22
N GLU A 196 10.15 13.33 -16.30
CA GLU A 196 10.95 13.14 -15.10
C GLU A 196 10.11 13.44 -13.86
N VAL A 197 10.01 12.46 -12.97
CA VAL A 197 9.32 12.61 -11.67
C VAL A 197 10.36 12.69 -10.56
N GLY A 198 10.19 13.69 -9.69
CA GLY A 198 10.87 13.78 -8.41
C GLY A 198 9.99 13.21 -7.32
N LEU A 199 10.56 12.34 -6.50
CA LEU A 199 9.92 11.65 -5.39
C LEU A 199 10.73 11.84 -4.10
N ARG A 200 10.06 12.05 -2.98
CA ARG A 200 10.68 12.08 -1.64
C ARG A 200 9.67 11.64 -0.59
N ASN A 201 10.16 11.35 0.62
CA ASN A 201 9.33 10.90 1.75
C ASN A 201 8.41 9.73 1.38
N PHE A 202 8.86 8.85 0.48
CA PHE A 202 8.11 7.67 0.11
C PHE A 202 8.24 6.62 1.22
N SER A 203 7.10 6.12 1.66
CA SER A 203 7.01 4.99 2.57
C SER A 203 5.79 4.14 2.28
N PHE A 204 5.88 2.85 2.59
CA PHE A 204 4.78 1.91 2.61
C PHE A 204 4.72 1.22 3.97
N LEU A 205 3.56 1.31 4.63
CA LEU A 205 3.25 0.56 5.85
C LEU A 205 2.26 -0.56 5.51
N PRO A 206 2.69 -1.83 5.49
CA PRO A 206 1.80 -2.97 5.27
C PRO A 206 0.73 -3.09 6.36
N LYS A 207 -0.43 -3.63 6.00
CA LYS A 207 -1.53 -3.97 6.92
C LYS A 207 -1.81 -5.47 6.95
#